data_AF-A0AAV2ZF77-F1
#
_entry.id   AF-A0AAV2ZF77-F1
#
_cell.length_a   1.000
_cell.length_b   1.000
_cell.length_c   1.000
_cell.angle_alpha   90.00
_cell.angle_beta   90.00
_cell.angle_gamma   90.00
#
_symmetry.space_group_name_H-M   'P 1'
#
loop_
_entity.id
_entity.type
_entity.pdbx_description
1 polymer ?
#
loop_
_entity_poly.entity_id
_entity_poly.type
_entity_poly.pdbx_seq_one_letter_code
_entity_poly.pdbx_strand_id
1 'polypeptide(L)' 'MTVYKKISIDIAKPQLRKLGAGKTVTLSASQLKGGSMSLHVHPADYEKIQKAKKANRGCQIQIAEGEI' A
#
# COMPACT_ATOMS: atom_id res chain seq x y z
N MET A 1 19.92 6.96 -1.09
CA MET A 1 19.11 6.64 0.10
C MET A 1 17.65 6.69 -0.29
N THR A 2 17.03 5.53 -0.47
CA THR A 2 15.60 5.43 -0.82
C THR A 2 14.79 5.61 0.45
N VAL A 3 14.12 6.76 0.60
CA VAL A 3 13.34 7.07 1.79
C VAL A 3 11.96 6.42 1.66
N TYR A 4 11.78 5.27 2.31
CA TYR A 4 10.47 4.63 2.41
C TYR A 4 9.49 5.53 3.17
N LYS A 5 8.28 5.66 2.66
CA LYS A 5 7.22 6.46 3.26
C LYS A 5 6.20 5.55 3.93
N LYS A 6 5.84 5.90 5.16
CA LYS A 6 4.80 5.19 5.90
C LYS A 6 3.42 5.64 5.45
N ILE A 7 2.54 4.68 5.18
CA ILE A 7 1.13 4.92 4.92
C ILE A 7 0.25 4.00 5.75
N SER A 8 -0.82 4.55 6.31
CA SER A 8 -1.81 3.77 7.04
C SER A 8 -2.90 3.30 6.08
N ILE A 9 -3.04 1.99 5.95
CA ILE A 9 -4.03 1.35 5.09
C ILE A 9 -4.71 0.20 5.84
N ASP A 10 -5.96 -0.07 5.47
CA ASP A 10 -6.70 -1.23 5.95
C ASP A 10 -6.43 -2.40 5.02
N ILE A 11 -5.63 -3.36 5.47
CA ILE A 11 -5.24 -4.51 4.65
C ILE A 11 -5.58 -5.83 5.34
N ALA A 12 -6.23 -6.73 4.60
CA ALA A 12 -6.55 -8.04 5.13
C ALA A 12 -5.29 -8.93 5.17
N LYS A 13 -5.20 -9.83 6.16
CA LYS A 13 -4.13 -10.84 6.26
C LYS A 13 -3.80 -11.57 4.94
N PRO A 14 -4.76 -12.02 4.11
CA PRO A 14 -4.45 -12.66 2.83
C PRO A 14 -3.82 -11.71 1.80
N GLN A 15 -4.16 -10.42 1.82
CA GLN A 15 -3.53 -9.40 0.98
C GLN A 15 -2.10 -9.13 1.46
N LEU A 16 -1.88 -9.04 2.77
CA LEU A 16 -0.53 -8.89 3.33
C LEU A 16 0.38 -10.07 2.99
N ARG A 17 -0.15 -11.30 3.02
CA ARG A 17 0.59 -12.49 2.60
C ARG A 17 0.95 -12.49 1.12
N LYS A 18 0.13 -11.86 0.26
CA LYS A 18 0.47 -11.64 -1.17
C LYS A 18 1.58 -10.61 -1.32
N LEU A 19 1.49 -9.49 -0.59
CA LEU A 19 2.54 -8.47 -0.58
C LEU A 19 3.88 -9.02 -0.08
N GLY A 20 3.86 -9.79 1.01
CA GLY A 20 5.06 -10.44 1.54
C GLY A 20 5.70 -11.43 0.57
N ALA A 21 4.92 -12.00 -0.36
CA ALA A 21 5.42 -12.86 -1.43
C ALA A 21 5.86 -12.07 -2.69
N GLY A 22 6.03 -10.75 -2.59
CA GLY A 22 6.37 -9.87 -3.72
C GLY A 22 5.27 -9.72 -4.77
N LYS A 23 4.04 -10.17 -4.47
CA LYS A 23 2.92 -10.13 -5.41
C LYS A 23 2.19 -8.80 -5.32
N THR A 24 1.64 -8.40 -6.46
CA THR A 24 0.83 -7.20 -6.56
C THR A 24 -0.53 -7.39 -5.88
N VAL A 25 -0.97 -6.37 -5.15
CA VAL A 25 -2.28 -6.33 -4.49
C VAL A 25 -3.03 -5.08 -4.90
N THR A 26 -4.31 -5.27 -5.21
CA THR A 26 -5.25 -4.17 -5.43
C THR A 26 -5.89 -3.79 -4.11
N LEU A 27 -5.71 -2.53 -3.72
CA LEU A 27 -6.35 -1.91 -2.57
C LEU A 27 -7.53 -1.08 -3.04
N SER A 28 -8.67 -1.24 -2.38
CA SER A 28 -9.86 -0.43 -2.66
C SER A 28 -9.72 0.98 -2.07
N ALA A 29 -10.48 1.95 -2.58
CA ALA A 29 -10.47 3.32 -2.06
C ALA A 29 -10.76 3.38 -0.55
N SER A 30 -11.66 2.52 -0.05
CA SER A 30 -11.96 2.39 1.38
C SER A 30 -10.76 1.91 2.19
N GLN A 31 -9.97 0.99 1.64
CA GLN A 31 -8.73 0.48 2.27
C GLN A 31 -7.64 1.55 2.34
N LEU A 32 -7.62 2.48 1.38
CA LEU A 32 -6.66 3.60 1.33
C LEU A 32 -7.03 4.77 2.25
N LYS A 33 -8.29 4.87 2.70
CA LYS A 33 -8.74 6.00 3.53
C LYS A 33 -8.12 5.99 4.92
N GLY A 34 -7.93 4.82 5.51
CA GLY A 34 -7.21 4.65 6.76
C GLY A 34 -7.54 3.30 7.38
N GLY A 35 -6.51 2.63 7.88
CA GLY A 35 -6.64 1.37 8.60
C GLY A 35 -5.64 1.28 9.74
N SER A 36 -5.76 0.21 10.51
CA SER A 36 -4.92 -0.06 11.67
C SER A 36 -3.49 -0.49 11.31
N MET A 37 -3.25 -0.87 10.05
CA MET A 37 -1.94 -1.29 9.58
C MET A 37 -1.16 -0.11 8.99
N SER A 38 0.12 -0.02 9.32
CA SER A 38 1.04 0.90 8.67
C SER A 38 2.03 0.14 7.81
N LEU A 39 2.28 0.64 6.60
CA LEU A 39 3.12 -0.02 5.62
C LEU A 39 4.18 0.95 5.12
N HIS A 40 5.40 0.47 4.96
CA HIS A 40 6.50 1.25 4.41
C HIS A 40 6.53 1.01 2.90
N VAL A 41 6.22 2.03 2.12
CA VAL A 41 6.18 1.93 0.66
C VAL A 41 7.23 2.83 0.04
N HIS A 42 7.78 2.39 -1.08
CA HIS A 42 8.63 3.24 -1.92
C HIS A 42 7.93 4.58 -2.25
N PRO A 43 8.66 5.71 -2.32
CA PRO A 43 8.05 7.03 -2.54
C PRO A 43 7.26 7.13 -3.85
N ALA A 44 7.67 6.40 -4.89
CA ALA A 44 6.94 6.35 -6.16
C ALA A 44 5.53 5.74 -6.01
N ASP A 45 5.42 4.67 -5.21
CA ASP A 45 4.14 4.02 -4.91
C ASP A 45 3.33 4.85 -3.91
N TYR A 46 3.98 5.49 -2.94
CA TYR A 46 3.32 6.44 -2.05
C TYR A 46 2.57 7.53 -2.82
N GLU A 47 3.18 8.12 -3.84
CA GLU A 47 2.53 9.14 -4.66
C GLU A 47 1.33 8.59 -5.46
N LYS A 48 1.46 7.37 -6.02
CA LYS A 48 0.33 6.67 -6.68
C LYS A 48 -0.82 6.45 -5.71
N ILE A 49 -0.53 5.93 -4.53
CA ILE A 49 -1.53 5.68 -3.49
C ILE A 49 -2.18 6.99 -3.04
N GLN A 50 -1.39 8.05 -2.85
CA GLN A 50 -1.91 9.34 -2.43
C GLN A 50 -2.82 9.95 -3.51
N LYS A 51 -2.44 9.85 -4.79
CA LYS A 51 -3.29 10.27 -5.92
C LYS A 51 -4.58 9.46 -5.98
N ALA A 52 -4.50 8.14 -5.82
CA ALA A 52 -5.67 7.26 -5.78
C ALA A 52 -6.60 7.57 -4.58
N LYS A 53 -6.02 7.82 -3.41
CA LYS A 53 -6.74 8.25 -2.20
C LYS A 53 -7.48 9.57 -2.42
N LYS A 54 -6.81 10.58 -2.99
CA LYS A 54 -7.42 11.87 -3.37
C LYS A 54 -8.55 11.69 -4.38
N ALA A 55 -8.35 10.81 -5.37
CA ALA A 55 -9.35 10.49 -6.38
C ALA A 55 -10.48 9.57 -5.90
N ASN A 56 -10.47 9.10 -4.65
CA ASN A 56 -11.37 8.06 -4.12
C ASN A 56 -11.40 6.80 -5.01
N ARG A 57 -10.24 6.40 -5.57
CA ARG A 57 -10.09 5.21 -6.40
C ARG A 57 -9.22 4.17 -5.71
N GLY A 58 -9.43 2.90 -6.06
CA GLY A 58 -8.52 1.83 -5.69
C GLY A 58 -7.17 1.98 -6.42
N CYS A 59 -6.12 1.40 -5.85
CA CYS A 59 -4.79 1.40 -6.44
C CYS A 59 -4.18 0.00 -6.34
N GLN A 60 -3.49 -0.40 -7.40
CA GLN A 60 -2.72 -1.63 -7.41
C GLN A 60 -1.27 -1.29 -7.04
N ILE A 61 -0.78 -1.91 -5.98
CA ILE A 61 0.58 -1.70 -5.49
C ILE A 61 1.34 -3.02 -5.45
N GLN A 62 2.62 -2.95 -5.78
CA GLN A 62 3.56 -4.04 -5.58
C GLN A 62 4.49 -3.61 -4.46
N ILE A 63 4.66 -4.49 -3.48
CA ILE A 63 5.56 -4.27 -2.36
C ILE A 63 6.58 -5.41 -2.40
N ALA A 64 7.84 -5.05 -2.26
CA ALA A 64 8.94 -6.00 -2.21
C ALA A 64 9.00 -6.68 -0.83
N GLU A 65 9.49 -7.92 -0.82
CA GLU A 65 9.75 -8.67 0.40
C GLU A 65 10.79 -7.90 1.24
N GLY A 66 10.35 -7.28 2.35
CA GLY A 66 11.16 -6.39 3.21
C GLY A 66 10.55 -5.02 3.53
N GLU A 67 9.39 -4.68 2.94
CA GLU A 67 8.67 -3.42 3.16
C GLU A 67 7.55 -3.50 4.23
N ILE A 68 7.46 -4.62 4.95
CA ILE A 68 6.49 -4.88 6.03
C ILE A 68 7.14 -4.67 7.40
#